data_AF-A0A662GC14-F1
#
_entry.id   AF-A0A662GC14-F1
#
_cell.length_a   1.000
_cell.length_b   1.000
_cell.length_c   1.000
_cell.angle_alpha   90.00
_cell.angle_beta   90.00
_cell.angle_gamma   90.00
#
_symmetry.space_group_name_H-M   'P 1'
#
loop_
_entity.id
_entity.type
_entity.pdbx_description
1 polymer ?
#
loop_
_entity_poly.entity_id
_entity_poly.type
_entity_poly.pdbx_seq_one_letter_code
_entity_poly.pdbx_strand_id
1 'polypeptide(L)'
;MGIKEKIDSGVTKYQVHVMVEEVRGFCAAGYKPGDKFIIEWFYIKPQQNTKICLHALNSMITLLMPFINGVSAKTLGIGRKDDIGYIQCPDPGKPYTNGGTVLFKLERKRVR
;
A
#
# COMPACT_ATOMS: atom_id res chain seq x y z
N MET A 1 -17.51 -7.43 -18.83
CA MET A 1 -16.36 -8.34 -18.94
C MET A 1 -16.12 -8.99 -17.59
N GLY A 2 -16.29 -10.30 -17.52
CA GLY A 2 -16.09 -11.12 -16.33
C GLY A 2 -14.61 -11.22 -15.93
N ILE A 3 -14.38 -11.72 -14.72
CA ILE A 3 -13.05 -11.85 -14.12
C ILE A 3 -12.10 -12.69 -14.99
N LYS A 4 -12.58 -13.79 -15.57
CA LYS A 4 -11.81 -14.65 -16.50
C LYS A 4 -11.36 -13.89 -17.75
N GLU A 5 -12.27 -13.13 -18.36
CA GLU A 5 -11.98 -12.39 -19.59
C GLU A 5 -10.93 -11.28 -19.36
N LYS A 6 -10.88 -10.67 -18.18
CA LYS A 6 -9.79 -9.75 -17.80
C LYS A 6 -8.44 -10.44 -17.56
N ILE A 7 -8.45 -11.69 -17.11
CA ILE A 7 -7.22 -12.49 -16.90
C ILE A 7 -6.57 -12.84 -18.24
N ASP A 8 -7.38 -13.20 -19.24
CA ASP A 8 -6.93 -13.71 -20.54
C ASP A 8 -6.68 -12.60 -21.59
N SER A 9 -7.25 -11.41 -21.43
CA SER A 9 -7.20 -10.33 -22.45
C SER A 9 -5.95 -9.43 -22.42
N GLY A 10 -4.89 -9.79 -21.69
CA GLY A 10 -3.68 -8.96 -21.64
C GLY A 10 -3.89 -7.60 -20.96
N VAL A 11 -4.90 -7.48 -20.08
CA VAL A 11 -5.10 -6.30 -19.23
C VAL A 11 -3.80 -6.01 -18.50
N THR A 12 -3.34 -4.76 -18.57
CA THR A 12 -2.15 -4.30 -17.86
C THR A 12 -2.26 -4.67 -16.39
N LYS A 13 -1.45 -5.64 -15.95
CA LYS A 13 -1.43 -6.07 -14.56
C LYS A 13 -0.49 -5.15 -13.81
N TYR A 14 -0.99 -4.55 -12.75
CA TYR A 14 -0.18 -3.78 -11.84
C TYR A 14 0.05 -4.53 -10.52
N GLN A 15 1.21 -4.30 -9.94
CA GLN A 15 1.50 -4.57 -8.54
C GLN A 15 1.65 -3.24 -7.80
N VAL A 16 1.29 -3.24 -6.52
CA VAL A 16 1.60 -2.13 -5.62
C VAL A 16 2.66 -2.60 -4.65
N HIS A 17 3.82 -1.99 -4.73
CA HIS A 17 4.91 -2.16 -3.78
C HIS A 17 4.68 -1.19 -2.63
N VAL A 18 4.34 -1.73 -1.46
CA VAL A 18 4.20 -0.96 -0.23
C VAL A 18 5.52 -1.00 0.50
N MET A 19 6.11 0.17 0.75
CA MET A 19 7.38 0.33 1.44
C MET A 19 7.19 1.22 2.66
N VAL A 20 7.81 0.88 3.78
CA VAL A 20 7.89 1.76 4.93
C VAL A 20 8.93 2.83 4.63
N GLU A 21 8.47 4.07 4.44
CA GLU A 21 9.33 5.23 4.14
C GLU A 21 9.88 5.82 5.45
N GLU A 22 9.02 5.97 6.46
CA GLU A 22 9.35 6.63 7.72
C GLU A 22 8.58 5.98 8.88
N VAL A 23 9.21 5.93 10.06
CA VAL A 23 8.57 5.58 11.33
C VAL A 23 8.84 6.70 12.32
N ARG A 24 7.79 7.35 12.82
CA ARG A 24 7.87 8.37 13.87
C ARG A 24 7.29 7.83 15.17
N GLY A 25 8.13 7.72 16.20
CA GLY A 25 7.76 7.09 17.47
C GLY A 25 7.91 5.58 17.41
N PHE A 26 6.90 4.84 17.87
CA PHE A 26 6.94 3.38 17.99
C PHE A 26 5.87 2.68 17.16
N CYS A 27 6.22 1.61 16.44
CA CYS A 27 5.28 0.75 15.75
C CYS A 27 5.20 -0.63 16.41
N ALA A 28 4.03 -1.00 16.94
CA ALA A 28 3.81 -2.30 17.60
C ALA A 28 4.01 -3.51 16.67
N ALA A 29 3.80 -3.34 15.36
CA ALA A 29 4.06 -4.40 14.38
C ALA A 29 5.57 -4.63 14.13
N GLY A 30 6.42 -3.70 14.59
CA GLY A 30 7.87 -3.76 14.41
C GLY A 30 8.36 -3.25 13.06
N TYR A 31 7.55 -2.45 12.34
CA TYR A 31 7.97 -1.87 11.06
C TYR A 31 9.19 -0.97 11.22
N LYS A 32 10.08 -1.03 10.22
CA LYS A 32 11.28 -0.20 10.07
C LYS A 32 11.36 0.35 8.65
N PRO A 33 11.98 1.53 8.44
CA PRO A 33 12.26 2.03 7.10
C PRO A 33 12.92 0.97 6.22
N GLY A 34 12.39 0.77 5.01
CA GLY A 34 12.82 -0.25 4.06
C GLY A 34 12.05 -1.58 4.11
N ASP A 35 11.25 -1.84 5.16
CA ASP A 35 10.32 -2.97 5.16
C ASP A 35 9.34 -2.86 3.98
N LYS A 36 9.03 -4.00 3.37
CA LYS A 36 8.23 -4.01 2.13
C LYS A 36 7.33 -5.22 2.01
N PHE A 37 6.17 -5.02 1.40
CA PHE A 37 5.27 -6.08 0.97
C PHE A 37 4.60 -5.70 -0.36
N ILE A 38 3.98 -6.67 -1.03
CA ILE A 38 3.49 -6.51 -2.41
C ILE A 38 2.04 -6.93 -2.47
N ILE A 39 1.24 -6.10 -3.12
CA ILE A 39 -0.16 -6.35 -3.40
C ILE A 39 -0.28 -6.58 -4.90
N GLU A 40 -0.96 -7.66 -5.26
CA GLU A 40 -1.15 -8.08 -6.64
C GLU A 40 -2.62 -8.30 -6.90
N TRP A 41 -3.13 -7.64 -7.93
CA TRP A 41 -4.51 -7.73 -8.38
C TRP A 41 -5.55 -7.38 -7.29
N PHE A 42 -6.01 -8.35 -6.50
CA PHE A 42 -6.94 -8.15 -5.38
C PHE A 42 -6.46 -8.75 -4.06
N TYR A 43 -5.25 -9.32 -4.05
CA TYR A 43 -4.72 -10.04 -2.89
C TYR A 43 -3.33 -9.55 -2.53
N ILE A 44 -2.95 -9.81 -1.29
CA ILE A 44 -1.59 -9.56 -0.83
C ILE A 44 -0.77 -10.78 -1.21
N LYS A 45 0.36 -10.57 -1.89
CA LYS A 45 1.21 -11.66 -2.36
C LYS A 45 1.60 -12.56 -1.17
N PRO A 46 1.46 -13.88 -1.29
CA PRO A 46 1.77 -14.79 -0.18
C PRO A 46 3.30 -14.97 -0.03
N GLN A 47 3.73 -15.59 1.07
CA GLN A 47 5.13 -15.89 1.40
C GLN A 47 6.06 -14.65 1.40
N GLN A 48 5.64 -13.59 2.09
CA GLN A 48 6.45 -12.39 2.30
C GLN A 48 7.01 -12.34 3.72
N ASN A 49 8.21 -11.76 3.87
CA ASN A 49 8.92 -11.69 5.16
C ASN A 49 8.47 -10.53 6.06
N THR A 50 7.55 -9.70 5.57
CA THR A 50 7.07 -8.50 6.27
C THR A 50 5.70 -8.80 6.86
N LYS A 51 5.55 -8.58 8.17
CA LYS A 51 4.24 -8.67 8.83
C LYS A 51 3.33 -7.61 8.25
N ILE A 52 2.06 -7.94 8.01
CA ILE A 52 1.08 -6.99 7.52
C ILE A 52 0.15 -6.63 8.67
N CYS A 53 0.35 -5.45 9.24
CA CYS A 53 -0.47 -5.01 10.36
C CYS A 53 -1.87 -4.55 9.88
N LEU A 54 -2.89 -4.79 10.70
CA LEU A 54 -4.27 -4.41 10.39
C LEU A 54 -4.44 -2.89 10.24
N HIS A 55 -3.66 -2.08 10.97
CA HIS A 55 -3.66 -0.61 10.80
C HIS A 55 -3.14 -0.18 9.43
N ALA A 56 -2.10 -0.85 8.90
CA ALA A 56 -1.60 -0.59 7.56
C ALA A 56 -2.70 -0.91 6.56
N LEU A 57 -3.31 -2.09 6.62
CA LEU A 57 -4.42 -2.45 5.72
C LEU A 57 -5.58 -1.46 5.83
N ASN A 58 -6.05 -1.15 7.03
CA ASN A 58 -7.14 -0.19 7.23
C ASN A 58 -6.84 1.18 6.63
N SER A 59 -5.58 1.65 6.70
CA SER A 59 -5.17 2.95 6.14
C SER A 59 -5.21 3.02 4.61
N MET A 60 -5.14 1.88 3.91
CA MET A 60 -4.96 1.85 2.46
C MET A 60 -6.01 1.04 1.69
N ILE A 61 -6.81 0.19 2.34
CA ILE A 61 -7.68 -0.79 1.67
C ILE A 61 -8.65 -0.16 0.66
N THR A 62 -9.24 0.99 1.00
CA THR A 62 -10.19 1.71 0.12
C THR A 62 -9.52 2.34 -1.10
N LEU A 63 -8.22 2.63 -1.01
CA LEU A 63 -7.43 3.30 -2.05
C LEU A 63 -6.67 2.30 -2.92
N LEU A 64 -6.33 1.13 -2.38
CA LEU A 64 -5.56 0.10 -3.10
C LEU A 64 -6.26 -0.39 -4.35
N MET A 65 -7.57 -0.65 -4.29
CA MET A 65 -8.33 -1.18 -5.43
C MET A 65 -8.37 -0.22 -6.62
N PRO A 66 -8.76 1.07 -6.48
CA PRO A 66 -8.68 2.00 -7.62
C PRO A 66 -7.22 2.24 -8.04
N PHE A 67 -6.28 2.31 -7.10
CA PHE A 67 -4.87 2.53 -7.42
C PHE A 67 -4.28 1.39 -8.25
N ILE A 68 -4.45 0.12 -7.85
CA ILE A 68 -3.93 -1.03 -8.60
C ILE A 68 -4.63 -1.22 -9.96
N ASN A 69 -5.84 -0.65 -10.15
CA ASN A 69 -6.53 -0.63 -11.43
C ASN A 69 -6.17 0.58 -12.33
N GLY A 70 -5.15 1.36 -11.97
CA GLY A 70 -4.59 2.40 -12.83
C GLY A 70 -5.03 3.82 -12.52
N VAL A 71 -5.88 4.05 -11.52
CA VAL A 71 -6.25 5.43 -11.12
C VAL A 71 -5.02 6.14 -10.55
N SER A 72 -4.72 7.34 -11.05
CA SER A 72 -3.57 8.13 -10.62
C SER A 72 -3.56 8.40 -9.11
N ALA A 73 -2.40 8.30 -8.46
CA ALA A 73 -2.23 8.72 -7.07
C ALA A 73 -2.53 10.22 -6.86
N LYS A 74 -2.38 11.06 -7.91
CA LYS A 74 -2.81 12.48 -7.87
C LYS A 74 -4.33 12.58 -7.73
N THR A 75 -5.06 11.83 -8.54
CA THR A 75 -6.54 11.79 -8.51
C THR A 75 -7.06 11.23 -7.19
N LEU A 76 -6.38 10.23 -6.63
CA LEU A 76 -6.70 9.66 -5.32
C LEU A 76 -6.29 10.55 -4.13
N GLY A 77 -5.62 11.68 -4.38
CA GLY A 77 -5.18 12.60 -3.32
C GLY A 77 -4.06 12.07 -2.43
N ILE A 78 -3.37 11.01 -2.85
CA ILE A 78 -2.29 10.38 -2.05
C ILE A 78 -0.89 10.65 -2.60
N GLY A 79 -0.75 11.37 -3.71
CA GLY A 79 0.56 11.58 -4.32
C GLY A 79 0.63 12.74 -5.30
N ARG A 80 1.86 13.12 -5.66
CA ARG A 80 2.14 14.14 -6.69
C ARG A 80 2.51 13.55 -8.05
N LYS A 81 2.73 12.24 -8.12
CA LYS A 81 3.05 11.48 -9.35
C LYS A 81 1.97 10.43 -9.59
N ASP A 82 1.78 9.98 -10.82
CA ASP A 82 0.69 9.05 -11.14
C ASP A 82 0.83 7.69 -10.44
N ASP A 83 2.05 7.18 -10.34
CA ASP A 83 2.35 5.84 -9.82
C ASP A 83 3.00 5.83 -8.43
N ILE A 84 3.06 6.99 -7.74
CA ILE A 84 3.64 7.10 -6.40
C ILE A 84 2.66 7.81 -5.47
N GLY A 85 2.19 7.08 -4.46
CA GLY A 85 1.35 7.57 -3.37
C GLY A 85 2.00 7.38 -2.01
N TYR A 86 1.47 8.08 -1.00
CA TYR A 86 1.88 8.00 0.39
C TYR A 86 0.64 7.91 1.27
N ILE A 87 0.68 6.99 2.24
CA ILE A 87 -0.42 6.73 3.17
C ILE A 87 0.16 6.64 4.57
N GLN A 88 -0.54 7.22 5.53
CA GLN A 88 -0.10 7.26 6.92
C GLN A 88 -0.88 6.24 7.77
N CYS A 89 -0.19 5.54 8.66
CA CYS A 89 -0.80 4.74 9.71
C CYS A 89 -1.71 5.62 10.58
N PRO A 90 -2.93 5.16 10.94
CA PRO A 90 -3.89 5.95 11.69
C PRO A 90 -3.49 6.22 13.15
N ASP A 91 -2.50 5.49 13.69
CA ASP A 91 -2.02 5.74 15.06
C ASP A 91 -1.36 7.13 15.13
N PRO A 92 -1.93 8.06 15.92
CA PRO A 92 -1.47 9.44 15.99
C PRO A 92 -0.16 9.60 16.78
N GLY A 93 0.24 8.59 17.57
CA GLY A 93 1.35 8.71 18.51
C GLY A 93 1.05 9.64 19.69
N LYS A 94 2.12 10.09 20.37
CA LYS A 94 2.03 10.97 21.54
C LYS A 94 1.48 12.35 21.17
N PRO A 95 0.66 12.97 22.06
CA PRO A 95 0.35 12.55 23.43
C PRO A 95 -0.80 11.53 23.56
N TYR A 96 -1.46 11.15 22.47
CA TYR A 96 -2.70 10.36 22.52
C TYR A 96 -2.47 8.85 22.68
N THR A 97 -1.37 8.34 22.13
CA THR A 97 -0.95 6.94 22.29
C THR A 97 0.54 6.89 22.63
N ASN A 98 0.98 5.75 23.15
CA ASN A 98 2.41 5.47 23.31
C ASN A 98 3.07 4.92 22.03
N GLY A 99 2.28 4.77 20.97
CA GLY A 99 2.74 4.31 19.67
C GLY A 99 3.34 5.43 18.85
N GLY A 100 2.95 5.46 17.59
CA GLY A 100 3.58 6.31 16.60
C GLY A 100 2.99 6.04 15.22
N THR A 101 3.43 6.85 14.27
CA THR A 101 2.90 6.80 12.92
C THR A 101 3.94 6.27 11.95
N VAL A 102 3.48 5.51 10.96
CA VAL A 102 4.28 4.94 9.89
C VAL A 102 3.83 5.55 8.59
N LEU A 103 4.76 6.09 7.81
CA LEU A 103 4.50 6.55 6.46
C LEU A 103 4.80 5.42 5.49
N PHE A 104 3.78 4.97 4.78
CA PHE A 104 3.90 3.98 3.72
C PHE A 104 3.98 4.67 2.36
N LYS A 105 5.02 4.37 1.60
CA LYS A 105 5.09 4.70 0.18
C LYS A 105 4.47 3.57 -0.63
N LEU A 106 3.54 3.91 -1.50
CA LEU A 106 2.92 3.00 -2.45
C LEU A 106 3.50 3.31 -3.83
N GLU A 107 4.15 2.33 -4.45
CA GLU A 107 4.67 2.42 -5.81
C GLU A 107 3.95 1.42 -6.71
N ARG A 108 3.21 1.91 -7.72
CA ARG A 108 2.54 1.06 -8.70
C ARG A 108 3.51 0.68 -9.81
N LYS A 109 3.66 -0.63 -10.06
CA LYS A 109 4.52 -1.18 -11.12
C LYS A 109 3.72 -2.00 -12.09
N ARG A 110 3.98 -1.81 -13.37
CA ARG A 110 3.44 -2.64 -14.45
C ARG A 110 4.17 -3.99 -14.48
N VAL A 111 3.42 -5.08 -14.55
CA VAL A 111 3.93 -6.46 -14.47
C VAL A 111 3.82 -7.19 -15.80
N ARG A 112 2.87 -6.77 -16.67
CA ARG A 112 2.78 -7.00 -18.12
C ARG A 112 1.49 -6.32 -18.59
#